data_AF-A0A8T2WFH4-F1
#
_entry.id   AF-A0A8T2WFH4-F1
#
_cell.length_a   1.000
_cell.length_b   1.000
_cell.length_c   1.000
_cell.angle_alpha   90.00
_cell.angle_beta   90.00
_cell.angle_gamma   90.00
#
_symmetry.space_group_name_H-M   'P 1'
#
loop_
_entity.id
_entity.type
_entity.pdbx_description
1 polymer ?
#
loop_
_entity_poly.entity_id
_entity_poly.type
_entity_poly.pdbx_seq_one_letter_code
_entity_poly.pdbx_strand_id
1 'polypeptide(L)'
;MKQSSKSNMHRRTKFPFSFSSSSPLILLLALIFVIRMAESVPSTADSSSTASVQIVYTERPQDEEPEAYHIRTLASVLGSEDAAKEALLYSYKAAASGFSAKLTPQQVEQISKLPGVLQVVPSKKLQLHTGPGIGRLH
;
A
#
# COMPACT_ATOMS: atom_id res chain seq x y z
N MET A 1 -74.18 11.47 -26.96
CA MET A 1 -73.87 10.04 -26.79
C MET A 1 -72.76 9.66 -27.78
N LYS A 2 -71.62 9.14 -27.26
CA LYS A 2 -70.52 8.36 -27.89
C LYS A 2 -69.89 8.82 -29.23
N GLN A 3 -68.62 9.23 -29.20
CA GLN A 3 -67.38 8.47 -29.57
C GLN A 3 -67.12 8.31 -31.07
N SER A 4 -65.92 8.72 -31.53
CA SER A 4 -65.05 7.98 -32.47
C SER A 4 -63.73 8.77 -32.67
N SER A 5 -62.60 8.31 -32.13
CA SER A 5 -61.58 7.45 -32.78
C SER A 5 -60.62 8.23 -33.71
N LYS A 6 -59.48 8.73 -33.18
CA LYS A 6 -58.12 8.15 -33.27
C LYS A 6 -57.47 8.20 -34.66
N SER A 7 -56.37 8.97 -34.78
CA SER A 7 -55.30 8.77 -35.76
C SER A 7 -53.95 9.13 -35.12
N ASN A 8 -53.04 8.15 -35.02
CA ASN A 8 -51.70 8.17 -34.41
C ASN A 8 -50.70 7.96 -35.58
N MET A 9 -49.72 8.84 -35.82
CA MET A 9 -48.39 8.94 -35.18
C MET A 9 -47.33 7.94 -35.73
N HIS A 10 -46.40 8.52 -36.50
CA HIS A 10 -44.97 8.25 -36.68
C HIS A 10 -44.43 6.83 -36.96
N ARG A 11 -43.71 6.77 -38.09
CA ARG A 11 -42.94 5.63 -38.60
C ARG A 11 -41.85 5.22 -37.60
N ARG A 12 -41.80 3.93 -37.29
CA ARG A 12 -40.70 3.27 -36.57
C ARG A 12 -39.61 2.80 -37.54
N THR A 13 -38.36 3.07 -37.20
CA THR A 13 -37.18 2.44 -37.80
C THR A 13 -36.97 1.04 -37.19
N LYS A 14 -36.65 0.06 -38.05
CA LYS A 14 -36.45 -1.36 -37.72
C LYS A 14 -34.96 -1.64 -37.52
N PHE A 15 -34.62 -2.39 -36.46
CA PHE A 15 -33.36 -3.11 -36.34
C PHE A 15 -33.66 -4.58 -35.99
N PRO A 16 -33.22 -5.56 -36.80
CA PRO A 16 -33.32 -6.97 -36.44
C PRO A 16 -31.97 -7.46 -35.89
N PHE A 17 -31.90 -7.74 -34.59
CA PHE A 17 -30.90 -8.65 -34.05
C PHE A 17 -31.62 -9.61 -33.12
N SER A 18 -32.03 -10.75 -33.70
CA SER A 18 -32.58 -11.88 -32.96
C SER A 18 -31.49 -12.46 -32.06
N PHE A 19 -31.58 -12.21 -30.75
CA PHE A 19 -30.82 -12.95 -29.76
C PHE A 19 -31.63 -14.18 -29.38
N SER A 20 -31.51 -15.26 -30.17
CA SER A 20 -32.14 -16.55 -29.92
C SER A 20 -31.07 -17.58 -29.54
N SER A 21 -31.43 -18.41 -28.56
CA SER A 21 -30.67 -19.50 -27.94
C SER A 21 -29.91 -19.13 -26.67
N SER A 22 -30.62 -19.32 -25.56
CA SER A 22 -30.08 -19.54 -24.21
C SER A 22 -29.10 -20.73 -24.24
N SER A 23 -27.87 -20.47 -24.65
CA SER A 23 -26.81 -21.48 -24.67
C SER A 23 -26.27 -21.67 -23.25
N PRO A 24 -26.22 -22.91 -22.74
CA PRO A 24 -25.71 -23.19 -21.39
C PRO A 24 -24.23 -22.81 -21.22
N LEU A 25 -23.50 -22.61 -22.32
CA LEU A 25 -22.11 -22.14 -22.32
C LEU A 25 -21.99 -20.71 -21.74
N ILE A 26 -22.98 -19.84 -21.97
CA ILE A 26 -22.98 -18.47 -21.44
C ILE A 26 -23.17 -18.49 -19.93
N LEU A 27 -24.04 -19.39 -19.43
CA LEU A 27 -24.24 -19.58 -17.99
C LEU A 27 -22.99 -20.16 -17.32
N LEU A 28 -22.31 -21.10 -17.98
CA LEU A 28 -21.05 -21.69 -17.48
C LEU A 28 -19.93 -20.64 -17.41
N LEU A 29 -19.78 -19.81 -18.45
CA LEU A 29 -18.81 -18.72 -18.48
C LEU A 29 -19.10 -17.68 -17.39
N ALA A 30 -20.37 -17.35 -17.18
CA ALA A 30 -20.79 -16.45 -16.10
C ALA A 30 -20.49 -17.05 -14.71
N LEU A 31 -20.70 -18.36 -14.52
CA LEU A 31 -20.40 -19.04 -13.27
C LEU A 31 -18.89 -19.03 -12.96
N ILE A 32 -18.06 -19.31 -13.96
CA ILE A 32 -16.60 -19.26 -13.83
C ILE A 32 -16.15 -17.84 -13.48
N PHE A 33 -16.74 -16.82 -14.10
CA PHE A 33 -16.45 -15.42 -13.79
C PHE A 33 -16.79 -15.04 -12.34
N VAL A 34 -17.94 -15.50 -11.82
CA VAL A 34 -18.34 -15.29 -10.42
C VAL A 34 -17.37 -15.99 -9.45
N ILE A 35 -16.93 -17.21 -9.77
CA ILE A 35 -15.94 -17.95 -8.97
C ILE A 35 -14.59 -17.22 -8.96
N ARG A 36 -14.13 -16.69 -10.10
CA ARG A 36 -12.88 -15.92 -10.19
C ARG A 36 -12.93 -14.60 -9.42
N MET A 37 -14.10 -13.95 -9.34
CA MET A 37 -14.29 -12.76 -8.49
C MET A 37 -14.30 -13.08 -6.99
N ALA A 38 -14.76 -14.28 -6.60
CA ALA A 38 -14.65 -14.75 -5.23
C ALA A 38 -13.19 -15.08 -4.83
N GLU A 39 -12.30 -15.25 -5.81
CA GLU A 39 -10.90 -15.63 -5.64
C GLU A 39 -9.92 -14.48 -5.95
N SER A 40 -10.39 -13.23 -5.98
CA SER A 40 -9.53 -12.04 -5.90
C SER A 40 -9.41 -11.58 -4.45
N VAL A 41 -9.03 -12.50 -3.56
CA VAL A 41 -8.39 -12.14 -2.30
C VAL A 41 -6.93 -11.92 -2.67
N PRO A 42 -6.42 -10.68 -2.78
CA PRO A 42 -4.99 -10.51 -2.54
C PRO A 42 -4.76 -11.17 -1.19
N SER A 43 -3.90 -12.20 -1.14
CA SER A 43 -3.50 -12.79 0.12
C SER A 43 -2.87 -11.69 0.97
N THR A 44 -3.71 -10.95 1.69
CA THR A 44 -3.37 -10.38 2.97
C THR A 44 -3.12 -11.60 3.83
N ALA A 45 -1.90 -12.13 3.71
CA ALA A 45 -1.28 -12.73 4.86
C ALA A 45 -1.35 -11.65 5.93
N ASP A 46 -2.38 -11.72 6.76
CA ASP A 46 -2.51 -11.01 8.00
C ASP A 46 -1.37 -11.50 8.91
N SER A 47 -0.14 -11.11 8.57
CA SER A 47 0.86 -10.83 9.58
C SER A 47 0.43 -9.54 10.26
N SER A 48 -0.61 -9.63 11.10
CA SER A 48 -0.87 -8.66 12.16
C SER A 48 0.20 -8.79 13.24
N SER A 49 1.45 -8.80 12.79
CA SER A 49 2.61 -8.52 13.59
C SER A 49 2.68 -7.00 13.69
N THR A 50 2.54 -6.48 14.90
CA THR A 50 2.44 -5.05 15.16
C THR A 50 3.64 -4.29 14.60
N ALA A 51 3.38 -3.21 13.86
CA ALA A 51 4.43 -2.36 13.33
C ALA A 51 5.21 -1.71 14.50
N SER A 52 6.53 -1.89 14.49
CA SER A 52 7.43 -1.38 15.52
C SER A 52 8.45 -0.44 14.89
N VAL A 53 9.01 0.47 15.70
CA VAL A 53 10.04 1.38 15.21
C VAL A 53 11.36 0.63 15.09
N GLN A 54 11.90 0.60 13.89
CA GLN A 54 13.16 -0.07 13.55
C GLN A 54 14.14 0.99 13.00
N ILE A 55 15.42 0.80 13.28
CA ILE A 55 16.53 1.60 12.75
C ILE A 55 17.22 0.74 11.69
N VAL A 56 17.19 1.21 10.46
CA VAL A 56 17.83 0.59 9.30
C VAL A 56 19.12 1.34 9.03
N TYR A 57 20.25 0.65 9.18
CA TYR A 57 21.56 1.15 8.77
C TYR A 57 21.79 0.83 7.30
N THR A 58 22.18 1.86 6.55
CA THR A 58 22.48 1.74 5.13
C THR A 58 23.90 2.19 4.84
N GLU A 59 24.41 1.79 3.68
CA GLU A 59 25.59 2.43 3.11
C GLU A 59 25.29 3.90 2.80
N ARG A 60 26.32 4.74 2.85
CA ARG A 60 26.17 6.16 2.53
C ARG A 60 26.15 6.34 1.00
N PRO A 61 25.07 6.87 0.40
CA PRO A 61 25.08 7.20 -1.02
C PRO A 61 26.10 8.31 -1.29
N GLN A 62 26.94 8.15 -2.33
CA GLN A 62 27.94 9.15 -2.73
C GLN A 62 27.39 10.14 -3.76
N ASP A 63 26.44 9.69 -4.60
CA ASP A 63 25.98 10.42 -5.78
C ASP A 63 24.54 10.96 -5.67
N GLU A 64 23.86 10.72 -4.54
CA GLU A 64 22.46 11.10 -4.31
C GLU A 64 22.25 11.65 -2.90
N GLU A 65 21.19 12.45 -2.74
CA GLU A 65 20.75 12.92 -1.44
C GLU A 65 20.37 11.72 -0.52
N PRO A 66 20.87 11.65 0.73
CA PRO A 66 20.61 10.51 1.60
C PRO A 66 19.12 10.24 1.83
N GLU A 67 18.32 11.30 1.93
CA GLU A 67 16.90 11.20 2.22
C GLU A 67 16.10 10.60 1.04
N ALA A 68 16.41 11.01 -0.20
CA ALA A 68 15.85 10.41 -1.41
C ALA A 68 16.16 8.91 -1.51
N TYR A 69 17.42 8.52 -1.24
CA TYR A 69 17.83 7.11 -1.22
C TYR A 69 17.06 6.30 -0.16
N HIS A 70 16.86 6.86 1.04
CA HIS A 70 16.09 6.21 2.10
C HIS A 70 14.62 6.00 1.73
N ILE A 71 13.97 7.02 1.16
CA ILE A 71 12.57 6.93 0.71
C ILE A 71 12.43 5.87 -0.38
N ARG A 72 13.32 5.83 -1.37
CA ARG A 72 13.31 4.81 -2.43
C ARG A 72 13.48 3.40 -1.87
N THR A 73 14.40 3.23 -0.91
CA THR A 73 14.63 1.93 -0.26
C THR A 73 13.39 1.45 0.48
N LEU A 74 12.72 2.34 1.22
CA LEU A 74 11.45 2.05 1.90
C LEU A 74 10.31 1.77 0.90
N ALA A 75 10.20 2.57 -0.16
CA ALA A 75 9.16 2.44 -1.17
C ALA A 75 9.24 1.09 -1.89
N SER A 76 10.44 0.54 -2.08
CA SER A 76 10.64 -0.79 -2.67
C SER A 76 9.99 -1.92 -1.85
N VAL A 77 9.78 -1.72 -0.55
CA VAL A 77 9.18 -2.73 0.34
C VAL A 77 7.73 -2.39 0.66
N LEU A 78 7.41 -1.11 0.82
CA LEU A 78 6.07 -0.63 1.14
C LEU A 78 5.16 -0.50 -0.09
N GLY A 79 5.73 -0.52 -1.30
CA GLY A 79 5.01 -0.48 -2.57
C GLY A 79 4.69 0.93 -3.08
N SER A 80 4.93 1.99 -2.30
CA SER A 80 4.76 3.37 -2.75
C SER A 80 5.65 4.35 -1.98
N GLU A 81 5.98 5.48 -2.62
CA GLU A 81 6.74 6.57 -1.98
C GLU A 81 5.93 7.26 -0.87
N ASP A 82 4.62 7.40 -1.03
CA ASP A 82 3.77 8.01 -0.01
C ASP A 82 3.72 7.15 1.24
N ALA A 83 3.58 5.82 1.10
CA ALA A 83 3.67 4.90 2.24
C ALA A 83 5.05 4.94 2.90
N ALA A 84 6.11 5.12 2.10
CA ALA A 84 7.47 5.28 2.62
C ALA A 84 7.63 6.55 3.46
N LYS A 85 7.11 7.69 3.00
CA LYS A 85 7.14 8.95 3.74
C LYS A 85 6.35 8.87 5.05
N GLU A 86 5.19 8.21 5.03
CA GLU A 86 4.36 8.00 6.23
C GLU A 86 5.03 7.05 7.24
N ALA A 87 5.74 6.03 6.77
CA ALA A 87 6.44 5.08 7.63
C ALA A 87 7.77 5.63 8.17
N LEU A 88 8.42 6.54 7.45
CA LEU A 88 9.69 7.16 7.79
C LEU A 88 9.54 8.12 8.98
N LEU A 89 10.22 7.82 10.08
CA LEU A 89 10.23 8.67 11.28
C LEU A 89 11.41 9.62 11.31
N TYR A 90 12.57 9.17 10.84
CA TYR A 90 13.78 9.99 10.84
C TYR A 90 14.80 9.47 9.83
N SER A 91 15.49 10.38 9.15
CA SER A 91 16.59 10.10 8.22
C SER A 91 17.92 10.53 8.85
N TYR A 92 18.81 9.56 9.11
CA TYR A 92 20.16 9.80 9.63
C TYR A 92 21.11 10.11 8.46
N LYS A 93 21.65 11.32 8.43
CA LYS A 93 22.56 11.80 7.36
C LYS A 93 23.97 12.16 7.83
N ALA A 94 24.16 12.41 9.12
CA ALA A 94 25.40 12.97 9.67
C ALA A 94 26.40 11.88 10.11
N ALA A 95 26.32 11.42 11.36
CA ALA A 95 27.28 10.47 11.95
C ALA A 95 27.06 9.01 11.52
N ALA A 96 25.83 8.67 11.12
CA ALA A 96 25.45 7.36 10.59
C ALA A 96 24.59 7.58 9.34
N SER A 97 24.70 6.65 8.39
CA SER A 97 23.80 6.56 7.23
C SER A 97 22.72 5.52 7.52
N GLY A 98 21.46 5.91 7.33
CA GLY A 98 20.32 5.06 7.62
C GLY A 98 19.07 5.85 7.97
N PHE A 99 18.02 5.15 8.36
CA PHE A 99 16.75 5.76 8.71
C PHE A 99 16.04 4.96 9.80
N SER A 100 15.12 5.61 10.51
CA SER A 100 14.18 4.93 11.39
C SER A 100 12.78 4.96 10.78
N ALA A 101 12.10 3.82 10.80
CA ALA A 101 10.77 3.69 10.22
C ALA A 101 9.90 2.72 11.03
N LYS A 102 8.58 2.88 10.94
CA LYS A 102 7.63 1.89 11.47
C LYS A 102 7.48 0.75 10.47
N LEU A 103 7.93 -0.43 10.86
CA LEU A 103 7.94 -1.61 10.00
C LEU A 103 7.31 -2.81 10.69
N THR A 104 6.58 -3.62 9.93
CA THR A 104 6.18 -4.95 10.37
C THR A 104 7.37 -5.91 10.28
N PRO A 105 7.40 -6.98 11.09
CA PRO A 105 8.41 -8.04 10.96
C PRO A 105 8.63 -8.56 9.53
N GLN A 106 7.58 -8.72 8.73
CA GLN A 106 7.74 -9.11 7.32
C GLN A 106 8.51 -8.05 6.51
N GLN A 107 8.19 -6.76 6.70
CA GLN A 107 8.90 -5.67 6.02
C GLN A 107 10.36 -5.59 6.47
N VAL A 108 10.65 -5.87 7.74
CA VAL A 108 12.03 -5.96 8.26
C VAL A 108 12.82 -7.06 7.56
N GLU A 109 12.23 -8.24 7.38
CA GLU A 109 12.86 -9.34 6.65
C GLU A 109 13.06 -9.03 5.16
N GLN A 110 12.19 -8.21 4.56
CA GLN A 110 12.36 -7.78 3.18
C GLN A 110 13.47 -6.73 3.06
N ILE A 111 13.49 -5.74 3.95
CA ILE A 111 14.50 -4.67 3.96
C ILE A 111 15.90 -5.23 4.24
N SER A 112 16.04 -6.20 5.15
CA SER A 112 17.35 -6.79 5.46
C SER A 112 17.99 -7.54 4.30
N LYS A 113 17.21 -7.89 3.26
CA LYS A 113 17.69 -8.55 2.05
C LYS A 113 18.08 -7.56 0.93
N LEU A 114 17.79 -6.26 1.10
CA LEU A 114 18.09 -5.27 0.09
C LEU A 114 19.59 -4.94 0.03
N PRO A 115 20.16 -4.77 -1.17
CA PRO A 115 21.54 -4.33 -1.30
C PRO A 115 21.72 -2.92 -0.72
N GLY A 116 22.83 -2.69 -0.02
CA GLY A 116 23.12 -1.43 0.65
C GLY A 116 22.51 -1.30 2.05
N VAL A 117 21.70 -2.26 2.52
CA VAL A 117 21.27 -2.34 3.92
C VAL A 117 22.29 -3.17 4.70
N LEU A 118 22.89 -2.55 5.72
CA LEU A 118 23.93 -3.17 6.54
C LEU A 118 23.32 -3.91 7.74
N GLN A 119 22.30 -3.33 8.38
CA GLN A 119 21.68 -3.91 9.56
C GLN A 119 20.31 -3.29 9.84
N VAL A 120 19.39 -4.06 10.41
CA VAL A 120 18.13 -3.54 10.97
C VAL A 120 18.08 -3.87 12.47
N VAL A 121 17.86 -2.87 13.31
CA VAL A 121 17.78 -3.03 14.77
C VAL A 121 16.53 -2.36 15.36
N PRO A 122 15.92 -2.92 16.41
CA PRO A 122 14.77 -2.30 17.05
C PRO A 122 15.17 -1.00 17.77
N SER A 123 14.37 0.05 17.58
CA SER A 123 14.58 1.32 18.26
C SER A 123 14.22 1.21 19.74
N LYS A 124 15.18 1.55 20.63
CA LYS A 124 14.97 1.61 22.08
C LYS A 124 14.78 3.07 22.50
N LYS A 125 13.63 3.39 23.10
CA LYS A 125 13.43 4.67 23.77
C LYS A 125 14.15 4.65 25.11
N LEU A 126 15.29 5.33 25.21
CA LEU A 126 15.95 5.56 26.50
C LEU A 126 15.19 6.69 27.22
N GLN A 127 14.64 6.40 28.39
CA GLN A 127 14.10 7.46 29.26
C GLN A 127 15.28 8.21 29.86
N LEU A 128 15.49 9.45 29.42
CA LEU A 128 16.44 10.36 30.03
C LEU A 128 15.93 10.67 31.44
N HIS A 129 16.62 10.14 32.45
CA HIS A 129 16.41 10.58 33.82
C HIS A 129 16.96 12.00 33.93
N THR A 130 16.08 13.00 33.84
CA THR A 130 16.42 14.35 34.28
C THR A 130 16.64 14.28 35.78
N GLY A 131 17.89 14.15 36.21
CA GLY A 131 18.24 14.17 37.62
C GLY A 131 17.79 15.50 38.24
N PRO A 132 17.23 15.50 39.46
CA PRO A 132 16.80 16.71 40.14
C PRO A 132 18.05 17.48 40.60
N GLY A 133 18.56 18.41 39.78
CA GLY A 133 19.84 19.02 40.14
C GLY A 133 20.32 20.23 39.34
N ILE A 134 19.51 20.88 38.50
CA ILE A 134 19.93 22.13 37.85
C ILE A 134 18.80 23.16 37.99
N GLY A 135 18.72 23.76 39.17
CA GLY A 135 17.69 24.76 39.45
C GLY A 135 17.82 25.39 40.83
N ARG A 136 19.05 25.77 41.25
CA ARG A 136 19.25 26.76 42.31
C ARG A 136 20.71 27.20 42.36
N LEU A 137 21.06 28.27 41.65
CA LEU A 137 22.11 29.20 42.08
C LEU A 137 21.60 30.63 41.82
N HIS A 138 21.96 31.48 42.76
CA HIS A 138 21.35 32.76 43.14
C HIS A 138 21.31 33.83 42.06
#